data_AF-A0A5E7P148-F1
#
_entry.id   AF-A0A5E7P148-F1
#
_cell.length_a   1.000
_cell.length_b   1.000
_cell.length_c   1.000
_cell.angle_alpha   90.00
_cell.angle_beta   90.00
_cell.angle_gamma   90.00
#
_symmetry.space_group_name_H-M   'P 1'
#
loop_
_entity.id
_entity.type
_entity.pdbx_description
1 polymer ?
#
loop_
_entity_poly.entity_id
_entity_poly.type
_entity_poly.pdbx_seq_one_letter_code
_entity_poly.pdbx_strand_id
1 'polypeptide(L)'
;MTESRRPFDATQPEPIDDNEDRMGSVHELDFDDEQPSAKIGDELPETERERLMPRERVREAGMTGASTDDHEPTDDAMSPETLIHEDGSRDAHEAGDGDQADWDLSIVDEDDIGGGNGLDEAEMAQRDPMDRDR
;
A
#
# COMPACT_ATOMS: atom_id res chain seq x y z
N MET A 1 -15.11 -29.53 -6.50
CA MET A 1 -15.01 -29.22 -7.94
C MET A 1 -15.56 -27.81 -8.08
N THR A 2 -14.71 -26.81 -8.26
CA THR A 2 -15.14 -25.41 -8.37
C THR A 2 -15.57 -25.13 -9.79
N GLU A 3 -16.83 -24.73 -9.93
CA GLU A 3 -17.49 -24.45 -11.20
C GLU A 3 -16.88 -23.18 -11.83
N SER A 4 -16.39 -23.29 -13.08
CA SER A 4 -15.77 -22.16 -13.79
C SER A 4 -16.80 -21.06 -14.05
N ARG A 5 -16.61 -19.89 -13.43
CA ARG A 5 -17.45 -18.68 -13.56
C ARG A 5 -17.29 -17.95 -14.91
N ARG A 6 -17.07 -18.65 -16.02
CA ARG A 6 -16.96 -17.98 -17.33
C ARG A 6 -18.36 -17.67 -17.91
N PRO A 7 -18.56 -16.47 -18.49
CA PRO A 7 -19.80 -16.13 -19.18
C PRO A 7 -20.07 -17.12 -20.33
N PHE A 8 -21.34 -17.45 -20.54
CA PHE A 8 -21.79 -18.51 -21.47
C PHE A 8 -21.42 -18.28 -22.95
N ASP A 9 -21.07 -17.04 -23.34
CA ASP A 9 -20.69 -16.66 -24.71
C ASP A 9 -19.22 -16.24 -24.85
N ALA A 10 -18.38 -16.46 -23.83
CA ALA A 10 -16.96 -16.18 -23.95
C ALA A 10 -16.32 -17.17 -24.94
N THR A 11 -15.63 -16.66 -25.96
CA THR A 11 -14.80 -17.46 -26.86
C THR A 11 -13.84 -18.32 -26.02
N GLN A 12 -13.85 -19.64 -26.28
CA GLN A 12 -12.88 -20.53 -25.66
C GLN A 12 -11.47 -20.06 -26.06
N PRO A 13 -10.54 -19.90 -25.10
CA PRO A 13 -9.16 -19.60 -25.42
C PRO A 13 -8.59 -20.75 -26.23
N GLU A 14 -7.70 -20.42 -27.15
CA GLU A 14 -7.01 -21.42 -27.95
C GLU A 14 -6.23 -22.38 -27.02
N PRO A 15 -6.12 -23.67 -27.40
CA PRO A 15 -5.32 -24.62 -26.64
C PRO A 15 -3.86 -24.18 -26.61
N ILE A 16 -3.21 -24.23 -25.44
CA ILE A 16 -1.77 -24.00 -25.31
C ILE A 16 -1.05 -25.17 -25.99
N ASP A 17 -0.51 -24.96 -27.19
CA ASP A 17 0.10 -26.03 -28.00
C ASP A 17 1.62 -25.91 -28.14
N ASP A 18 2.19 -24.73 -27.88
CA ASP A 18 3.61 -24.50 -27.88
C ASP A 18 4.14 -23.86 -26.58
N ASN A 19 5.45 -23.60 -26.54
CA ASN A 19 6.08 -22.95 -25.40
C ASN A 19 5.81 -21.44 -25.36
N GLU A 20 5.48 -20.82 -26.49
CA GLU A 20 5.16 -19.39 -26.58
C GLU A 20 3.77 -19.11 -26.00
N ASP A 21 2.80 -19.98 -26.22
CA ASP A 21 1.50 -19.97 -25.55
C ASP A 21 1.62 -20.18 -24.04
N ARG A 22 2.59 -21.01 -23.60
CA ARG A 22 2.80 -21.34 -22.19
C ARG A 22 3.58 -20.27 -21.44
N MET A 23 4.63 -19.73 -22.04
CA MET A 23 5.63 -18.87 -21.37
C MET A 23 5.71 -17.46 -21.98
N GLY A 24 4.97 -17.17 -23.05
CA GLY A 24 5.12 -15.96 -23.86
C GLY A 24 6.29 -16.07 -24.85
N SER A 25 6.45 -15.04 -25.68
CA SER A 25 7.57 -14.94 -26.63
C SER A 25 8.90 -14.94 -25.88
N VAL A 26 9.71 -15.99 -26.07
CA VAL A 26 11.04 -16.09 -25.46
C VAL A 26 12.03 -15.38 -26.38
N HIS A 27 12.46 -14.18 -26.01
CA HIS A 27 13.54 -13.49 -26.71
C HIS A 27 14.88 -13.97 -26.16
N GLU A 28 15.81 -14.33 -27.05
CA GLU A 28 17.18 -14.64 -26.64
C GLU A 28 17.80 -13.37 -26.03
N LEU A 29 18.38 -13.52 -24.84
CA LEU A 29 19.10 -12.42 -24.21
C LEU A 29 20.38 -12.21 -25.00
N ASP A 30 20.53 -11.02 -25.58
CA ASP A 30 21.75 -10.62 -26.24
C ASP A 30 22.79 -10.25 -25.17
N PHE A 31 23.82 -11.09 -25.03
CA PHE A 31 24.94 -10.88 -24.10
C PHE A 31 26.19 -10.37 -24.83
N ASP A 32 26.08 -9.95 -26.10
CA ASP A 32 27.20 -9.35 -26.83
C ASP A 32 27.50 -7.91 -26.37
N ASP A 33 26.64 -7.31 -25.53
CA ASP A 33 26.99 -6.12 -24.77
C ASP A 33 28.08 -6.45 -23.75
N GLU A 34 29.15 -5.62 -23.72
CA GLU A 34 30.27 -5.73 -22.78
C GLU A 34 29.76 -6.11 -21.39
N GLN A 35 30.13 -7.32 -20.94
CA GLN A 35 29.80 -7.80 -19.60
C GLN A 35 29.92 -6.64 -18.61
N PRO A 36 28.88 -6.33 -17.82
CA PRO A 36 28.96 -5.23 -16.88
C PRO A 36 30.21 -5.44 -16.04
N SER A 37 31.14 -4.48 -16.10
CA SER A 37 32.41 -4.58 -15.37
C SER A 37 32.20 -4.60 -13.86
N ALA A 38 31.03 -4.17 -13.42
CA ALA A 38 30.58 -4.19 -12.04
C ALA A 38 30.31 -5.62 -11.58
N LYS A 39 31.00 -6.01 -10.52
CA LYS A 39 30.76 -7.26 -9.79
C LYS A 39 29.68 -7.02 -8.74
N ILE A 40 28.99 -8.10 -8.36
CA ILE A 40 28.08 -8.09 -7.22
C ILE A 40 28.86 -7.64 -5.98
N GLY A 41 28.47 -6.51 -5.40
CA GLY A 41 29.15 -5.88 -4.24
C GLY A 41 29.98 -4.65 -4.56
N ASP A 42 30.14 -4.28 -5.84
CA ASP A 42 30.80 -3.03 -6.21
C ASP A 42 29.92 -1.82 -5.81
N GLU A 43 30.57 -0.72 -5.43
CA GLU A 43 29.86 0.51 -5.09
C GLU A 43 29.21 1.12 -6.33
N LEU A 44 27.91 1.40 -6.25
CA LEU A 44 27.20 2.05 -7.35
C LEU A 44 27.74 3.46 -7.59
N PRO A 45 27.93 3.88 -8.86
CA PRO A 45 28.26 5.25 -9.21
C PRO A 45 27.26 6.23 -8.61
N GLU A 46 27.72 7.40 -8.19
CA GLU A 46 26.90 8.40 -7.47
C GLU A 46 25.65 8.80 -8.27
N THR A 47 25.77 8.96 -9.59
CA THR A 47 24.63 9.27 -10.47
C THR A 47 23.57 8.16 -10.55
N GLU A 48 23.97 6.89 -10.42
CA GLU A 48 23.04 5.78 -10.36
C GLU A 48 22.44 5.62 -8.96
N ARG A 49 23.23 5.86 -7.91
CA ARG A 49 22.72 5.92 -6.53
C ARG A 49 21.65 6.98 -6.39
N GLU A 50 21.82 8.17 -6.94
CA GLU A 50 20.82 9.25 -6.86
C GLU A 50 19.51 8.90 -7.57
N ARG A 51 19.60 8.24 -8.74
CA ARG A 51 18.41 7.78 -9.49
C ARG A 51 17.68 6.64 -8.79
N LEU A 52 18.44 5.67 -8.29
CA LEU A 52 17.88 4.48 -7.66
C LEU A 52 17.53 4.73 -6.20
N MET A 53 18.16 5.64 -5.49
CA MET A 53 17.91 5.92 -4.07
C MET A 53 17.56 7.39 -3.87
N PRO A 54 16.38 7.84 -4.34
CA PRO A 54 15.92 9.20 -4.09
C PRO A 54 15.79 9.46 -2.58
N ARG A 55 15.89 10.73 -2.17
CA ARG A 55 15.86 11.15 -0.75
C ARG A 55 14.61 10.70 0.01
N GLU A 56 13.50 10.47 -0.69
CA GLU A 56 12.29 9.90 -0.12
C GLU A 56 12.50 8.44 0.29
N ARG A 57 12.98 7.59 -0.61
CA ARG A 57 13.35 6.19 -0.30
C ARG A 57 14.35 6.07 0.84
N VAL A 58 15.32 6.99 0.92
CA VAL A 58 16.30 7.01 2.03
C VAL A 58 15.63 7.29 3.38
N ARG A 59 14.58 8.13 3.41
CA ARG A 59 13.81 8.42 4.63
C ARG A 59 12.89 7.26 5.03
N GLU A 60 12.44 6.49 4.06
CA GLU A 60 11.59 5.30 4.25
C GLU A 60 12.40 4.02 4.51
N ALA A 61 13.72 4.10 4.50
CA ALA A 61 14.57 2.96 4.77
C ALA A 61 14.33 2.41 6.19
N GLY A 62 13.95 1.14 6.28
CA GLY A 62 13.62 0.46 7.52
C GLY A 62 12.17 0.63 7.97
N MET A 63 11.34 1.35 7.21
CA MET A 63 9.90 1.46 7.49
C MET A 63 9.14 0.21 7.01
N THR A 64 9.64 -0.47 5.96
CA THR A 64 9.03 -1.69 5.41
C THR A 64 9.94 -2.89 5.64
N GLY A 65 9.41 -4.10 5.77
CA GLY A 65 10.23 -5.32 5.84
C GLY A 65 11.21 -5.49 4.67
N ALA A 66 10.86 -5.03 3.46
CA ALA A 66 11.77 -5.05 2.31
C ALA A 66 13.04 -4.19 2.50
N SER A 67 13.06 -3.30 3.49
CA SER A 67 14.19 -2.43 3.83
C SER A 67 14.80 -2.72 5.21
N THR A 68 14.43 -3.83 5.86
CA THR A 68 15.12 -4.39 7.04
C THR A 68 15.95 -5.63 6.66
N ASP A 69 16.99 -5.93 7.44
CA ASP A 69 17.90 -7.05 7.18
C ASP A 69 17.26 -8.43 7.41
N ASP A 70 16.27 -8.51 8.30
CA ASP A 70 15.54 -9.74 8.62
C ASP A 70 14.36 -10.00 7.67
N HIS A 71 13.98 -9.01 6.88
CA HIS A 71 12.85 -9.04 5.95
C HIS A 71 11.49 -9.36 6.58
N GLU A 72 11.37 -9.18 7.89
CA GLU A 72 10.11 -9.38 8.60
C GLU A 72 9.13 -8.24 8.32
N PRO A 73 7.82 -8.51 8.28
CA PRO A 73 6.79 -7.48 8.16
C PRO A 73 6.93 -6.44 9.28
N THR A 74 6.76 -5.18 8.91
CA THR A 74 6.71 -4.04 9.83
C THR A 74 5.29 -3.49 9.91
N ASP A 75 4.98 -2.71 10.94
CA ASP A 75 3.64 -2.13 11.11
C ASP A 75 3.22 -1.22 9.93
N ASP A 76 4.19 -0.65 9.20
CA ASP A 76 3.94 0.16 8.00
C ASP A 76 3.88 -0.67 6.71
N ALA A 77 4.07 -2.00 6.78
CA ALA A 77 3.90 -2.87 5.63
C ALA A 77 2.41 -3.03 5.30
N MET A 78 2.08 -3.11 4.00
CA MET A 78 0.76 -3.54 3.54
C MET A 78 0.74 -5.07 3.34
N SER A 79 1.25 -5.83 4.31
CA SER A 79 1.21 -7.30 4.26
C SER A 79 -0.09 -7.81 4.90
N PRO A 80 -0.59 -9.00 4.51
CA PRO A 80 -1.79 -9.55 5.12
C PRO A 80 -1.71 -9.73 6.65
N GLU A 81 -0.50 -9.80 7.21
CA GLU A 81 -0.26 -9.97 8.65
C GLU A 81 -0.41 -8.66 9.43
N THR A 82 -0.22 -7.52 8.77
CA THR A 82 -0.29 -6.16 9.35
C THR A 82 -1.56 -5.42 8.94
N LEU A 83 -2.21 -5.88 7.86
CA LEU A 83 -3.52 -5.39 7.44
C LEU A 83 -4.62 -5.95 8.36
N ILE A 84 -5.26 -5.07 9.11
CA ILE A 84 -6.51 -5.37 9.82
C ILE A 84 -7.67 -5.44 8.81
N HIS A 85 -8.61 -6.36 9.03
CA HIS A 85 -9.80 -6.47 8.19
C HIS A 85 -10.72 -5.26 8.46
N GLU A 86 -11.15 -4.55 7.41
CA GLU A 86 -12.12 -3.44 7.51
C GLU A 86 -13.58 -3.94 7.68
N ASP A 87 -13.77 -5.09 8.31
CA ASP A 87 -15.06 -5.76 8.51
C ASP A 87 -15.67 -5.48 9.90
N GLY A 88 -15.12 -4.50 10.62
CA GLY A 88 -15.53 -4.14 11.97
C GLY A 88 -14.80 -4.90 13.09
N SER A 89 -13.90 -5.84 12.76
CA SER A 89 -13.02 -6.49 13.73
C SER A 89 -11.97 -5.51 14.30
N ARG A 90 -11.63 -5.63 15.59
CA ARG A 90 -10.62 -4.77 16.24
C ARG A 90 -9.21 -5.32 16.11
N ASP A 91 -9.08 -6.60 15.78
CA ASP A 91 -7.82 -7.30 15.57
C ASP A 91 -7.97 -8.46 14.58
N ALA A 92 -6.86 -9.03 14.14
CA ALA A 92 -6.80 -10.11 13.16
C ALA A 92 -7.39 -11.46 13.64
N HIS A 93 -7.77 -11.58 14.91
CA HIS A 93 -8.33 -12.80 15.51
C HIS A 93 -9.81 -12.66 15.90
N GLU A 94 -10.34 -11.45 15.94
CA GLU A 94 -11.75 -11.15 16.13
C GLU A 94 -12.53 -11.37 14.84
N ALA A 95 -13.71 -12.00 14.93
CA ALA A 95 -14.59 -12.14 13.77
C ALA A 95 -15.32 -10.81 13.54
N GLY A 96 -15.16 -10.20 12.37
CA GLY A 96 -15.89 -8.99 12.02
C GLY A 96 -17.38 -9.25 11.76
N ASP A 97 -18.17 -8.19 11.89
CA ASP A 97 -19.60 -8.20 11.59
C ASP A 97 -19.87 -8.12 10.08
N GLY A 98 -18.82 -7.91 9.27
CA GLY A 98 -18.91 -7.83 7.80
C GLY A 98 -19.37 -6.47 7.28
N ASP A 99 -19.72 -5.57 8.19
CA ASP A 99 -20.04 -4.18 7.91
C ASP A 99 -18.76 -3.34 8.02
N GLN A 100 -18.59 -2.39 7.11
CA GLN A 100 -17.46 -1.45 7.21
C GLN A 100 -17.61 -0.64 8.49
N ALA A 101 -16.59 -0.66 9.34
CA ALA A 101 -16.60 -0.05 10.68
C ALA A 101 -17.03 1.43 10.69
N ASP A 102 -16.89 2.10 9.55
CA ASP A 102 -16.97 3.57 9.45
C ASP A 102 -18.23 4.09 8.73
N TRP A 103 -19.17 3.23 8.33
CA TRP A 103 -20.22 3.61 7.36
C TRP A 103 -21.66 3.64 7.90
N ASP A 104 -21.86 3.92 9.19
CA ASP A 104 -23.14 4.46 9.66
C ASP A 104 -23.27 5.94 9.27
N LEU A 105 -23.37 6.18 7.96
CA LEU A 105 -23.56 7.50 7.40
C LEU A 105 -25.01 7.94 7.60
N SER A 106 -25.18 9.07 8.29
CA SER A 106 -26.44 9.79 8.34
C SER A 106 -26.35 11.04 7.46
N ILE A 107 -27.42 11.35 6.74
CA ILE A 107 -27.54 12.62 6.02
C ILE A 107 -27.81 13.68 7.08
N VAL A 108 -26.89 14.62 7.23
CA VAL A 108 -26.95 15.75 8.18
C VAL A 108 -27.02 17.07 7.42
N ASP A 109 -27.64 18.08 8.01
CA ASP A 109 -27.62 19.45 7.48
C ASP A 109 -26.28 20.14 7.82
N GLU A 110 -25.98 21.29 7.19
CA GLU A 110 -24.70 22.02 7.35
C GLU A 110 -24.35 22.30 8.83
N ASP A 111 -25.35 22.60 9.64
CA ASP A 111 -25.22 22.93 11.07
C ASP A 111 -24.87 21.74 11.96
N ASP A 112 -24.99 20.51 11.45
CA ASP A 112 -24.80 19.25 12.18
C ASP A 112 -23.48 18.55 11.79
N ILE A 113 -22.73 19.14 10.85
CA ILE A 113 -21.41 18.64 10.43
C ILE A 113 -20.34 19.20 11.37
N GLY A 114 -19.57 18.33 12.03
CA GLY A 114 -18.44 18.72 12.88
C GLY A 114 -18.88 19.23 14.27
N GLY A 115 -18.30 20.33 14.74
CA GLY A 115 -18.63 20.94 16.03
C GLY A 115 -19.98 21.67 16.08
N GLY A 116 -20.69 21.70 14.94
CA GLY A 116 -21.93 22.42 14.75
C GLY A 116 -21.79 23.94 14.91
N ASN A 117 -22.83 24.59 15.42
CA ASN A 117 -22.86 26.03 15.64
C ASN A 117 -22.03 26.46 16.87
N GLY A 118 -20.95 27.21 16.65
CA GLY A 118 -20.12 27.73 17.72
C GLY A 118 -18.77 28.26 17.24
N LEU A 119 -17.98 28.78 18.18
CA LEU A 119 -16.56 29.04 17.94
C LEU A 119 -15.84 27.69 18.08
N ASP A 120 -14.93 27.38 17.16
CA ASP A 120 -14.07 26.20 17.31
C ASP A 120 -13.09 26.38 18.49
N GLU A 121 -12.38 25.31 18.84
CA GLU A 121 -11.42 25.36 19.95
C GLU A 121 -10.33 26.43 19.73
N ALA A 122 -9.95 26.71 18.48
CA ALA A 122 -8.92 27.69 18.15
C ALA A 122 -9.42 29.13 18.33
N GLU A 123 -10.66 29.43 17.95
CA GLU A 123 -11.32 30.71 18.17
C GLU A 123 -11.67 30.92 19.64
N MET A 124 -12.07 29.86 20.35
CA MET A 124 -12.23 29.91 21.81
C MET A 124 -10.90 30.18 22.52
N ALA A 125 -9.81 29.56 22.11
CA ALA A 125 -8.48 29.81 22.70
C ALA A 125 -8.00 31.25 22.49
N GLN A 126 -8.38 31.89 21.39
CA GLN A 126 -8.12 33.32 21.18
C GLN A 126 -8.97 34.21 22.10
N ARG A 127 -10.21 33.80 22.38
CA ARG A 127 -11.16 34.57 23.19
C ARG A 127 -10.94 34.40 24.69
N ASP A 128 -10.69 33.18 25.14
CA ASP A 128 -10.43 32.81 26.54
C ASP A 128 -9.22 31.86 26.63
N PRO A 129 -8.00 32.40 26.49
CA PRO A 129 -6.79 31.59 26.61
C PRO A 129 -6.66 31.03 28.02
N MET A 130 -6.28 29.75 28.12
CA MET A 130 -6.14 29.01 29.38
C MET A 130 -5.05 29.58 30.32
N ASP A 131 -4.21 30.49 29.82
CA ASP A 131 -3.11 31.16 30.54
C ASP A 131 -3.54 32.48 31.21
N ARG A 132 -4.84 32.69 31.47
CA ARG A 132 -5.30 33.81 32.28
C ARG A 132 -5.01 33.51 33.75
N ASP A 133 -3.86 33.98 34.22
CA ASP A 133 -3.52 34.02 35.65
C ASP A 133 -4.69 34.61 36.47
N ARG A 134 -5.04 33.88 37.53
CA ARG A 134 -6.11 34.21 38.48
C ARG A 134 -5.69 35.25 39.51
#